data_AF-A0A6B0SPU3-F1
#
_entry.id   AF-A0A6B0SPU3-F1
#
_cell.length_a   1.000
_cell.length_b   1.000
_cell.length_c   1.000
_cell.angle_alpha   90.00
_cell.angle_beta   90.00
_cell.angle_gamma   90.00
#
_symmetry.space_group_name_H-M   'P 1'
#
loop_
_entity.id
_entity.type
_entity.pdbx_description
1 polymer ?
#
loop_
_entity_poly.entity_id
_entity_poly.type
_entity_poly.pdbx_seq_one_letter_code
_entity_poly.pdbx_strand_id
1 'polypeptide(L)'
;MSDVDHDALYEQLVTKVPEEQVSSYELARSEPSVDKQTERIERTINAPVDTVESFLKYVFSKRKAVVQSPDRNEYEVVTKKGRADVRYTVSAENGTTTTRIVIEGYEPTLSFLSEFFEEELDEFSASQQ
;
A
#
# COMPACT_ATOMS: atom_id res chain seq x y z
N MET A 1 30.08 21.48 -10.27
CA MET A 1 29.12 22.10 -11.20
C MET A 1 29.41 23.58 -11.15
N SER A 2 29.68 24.20 -12.30
CA SER A 2 29.97 25.63 -12.40
C SER A 2 28.80 26.43 -11.85
N ASP A 3 29.09 27.35 -10.93
CA ASP A 3 28.14 28.31 -10.41
C ASP A 3 27.74 29.24 -11.56
N VAL A 4 26.58 28.98 -12.15
CA VAL A 4 26.03 29.80 -13.22
C VAL A 4 25.26 30.93 -12.54
N ASP A 5 25.69 32.16 -12.79
CA ASP A 5 24.96 33.35 -12.39
C ASP A 5 23.76 33.53 -13.31
N HIS A 6 22.62 32.98 -12.88
CA HIS A 6 21.38 32.97 -13.65
C HIS A 6 20.78 34.37 -13.77
N ASP A 7 21.05 35.25 -12.82
CA ASP A 7 20.60 36.64 -12.83
C ASP A 7 21.35 37.43 -13.90
N ALA A 8 22.69 37.31 -13.94
CA ALA A 8 23.50 37.91 -15.00
C ALA A 8 23.15 37.37 -16.40
N LEU A 9 22.72 36.10 -16.48
CA LEU A 9 22.30 35.49 -17.73
C LEU A 9 20.92 36.01 -18.19
N TYR A 10 19.99 36.18 -17.25
CA TYR A 10 18.68 36.80 -17.51
C TYR A 10 18.83 38.24 -17.99
N GLU A 11 19.67 39.05 -17.33
CA GLU A 11 19.97 40.43 -17.74
C GLU A 11 20.53 40.49 -19.17
N GLN A 12 21.43 39.57 -19.53
CA GLN A 12 21.95 39.49 -20.90
C GLN A 12 20.87 39.11 -21.94
N LEU A 13 19.88 38.31 -21.56
CA LEU A 13 18.78 37.90 -22.44
C LEU A 13 17.81 39.03 -22.72
N VAL A 14 17.39 39.78 -21.69
CA VAL A 14 16.41 40.88 -21.85
C VAL A 14 17.00 42.09 -22.60
N THR A 15 18.33 42.20 -22.71
CA THR A 15 18.95 43.23 -23.58
C THR A 15 18.81 42.92 -25.08
N LYS A 16 18.54 41.66 -25.45
CA LYS A 16 18.48 41.20 -26.85
C LYS A 16 17.09 40.77 -27.29
N VAL A 17 16.22 40.48 -26.33
CA VAL A 17 14.87 39.98 -26.55
C VAL A 17 13.92 40.79 -25.65
N PRO A 18 12.77 41.27 -26.15
CA PRO A 18 11.77 41.92 -25.31
C PRO A 18 11.43 41.06 -24.10
N GLU A 19 11.43 41.66 -22.91
CA GLU A 19 11.23 40.94 -21.65
C GLU A 19 9.92 40.15 -21.60
N GLU A 20 8.87 40.67 -22.25
CA GLU A 20 7.58 40.00 -22.45
C GLU A 20 7.65 38.65 -23.17
N GLN A 21 8.78 38.32 -23.82
CA GLN A 21 9.05 37.05 -24.48
C GLN A 21 10.03 36.16 -23.70
N VAL A 22 10.47 36.59 -22.51
CA VAL A 22 11.36 35.85 -21.64
C VAL A 22 10.58 35.32 -20.44
N SER A 23 10.73 34.04 -20.13
CA SER A 23 10.13 33.41 -18.94
C SER A 23 11.20 32.62 -18.20
N SER A 24 11.37 32.91 -16.91
CA SER A 24 12.23 32.16 -16.00
C SER A 24 11.40 31.21 -15.16
N TYR A 25 11.94 30.03 -14.90
CA TYR A 25 11.32 29.02 -14.04
C TYR A 25 12.38 28.52 -13.07
N GLU A 26 12.04 28.53 -11.78
CA GLU A 26 12.86 27.90 -10.75
C GLU A 26 12.38 26.45 -10.55
N LEU A 27 13.30 25.50 -10.64
CA LEU A 27 13.03 24.12 -10.27
C LEU A 27 13.16 23.98 -8.75
N ALA A 28 12.06 24.15 -8.04
CA ALA A 28 12.00 23.82 -6.63
C ALA A 28 12.07 22.30 -6.45
N ARG A 29 13.00 21.84 -5.60
CA ARG A 29 13.00 20.44 -5.16
C ARG A 29 11.77 20.22 -4.28
N SER A 30 10.87 19.36 -4.73
CA SER A 30 9.80 18.86 -3.87
C SER A 30 10.24 17.57 -3.19
N GLU A 31 9.99 17.48 -1.89
CA GLU A 31 10.00 16.21 -1.18
C GLU A 31 8.55 15.73 -1.12
N PRO A 32 8.16 14.71 -1.91
CA PRO A 32 6.80 14.19 -1.81
C PRO A 32 6.64 13.55 -0.42
N SER A 33 5.71 14.06 0.39
CA SER A 33 5.33 13.47 1.66
C SER A 33 4.51 12.20 1.39
N VAL A 34 5.19 11.09 1.14
CA VAL A 34 4.57 9.79 0.97
C VAL A 34 4.71 9.03 2.29
N ASP A 35 3.68 9.09 3.12
CA ASP A 35 3.62 8.37 4.39
C ASP A 35 3.04 6.97 4.19
N LYS A 36 3.58 6.00 4.95
CA LYS A 36 2.96 4.67 5.02
C LYS A 36 1.60 4.82 5.67
N GLN A 37 0.61 4.15 5.10
CA GLN A 37 -0.75 4.12 5.61
C GLN A 37 -1.08 2.70 6.08
N THR A 38 -2.07 2.60 6.96
CA THR A 38 -2.54 1.33 7.53
C THR A 38 -4.01 1.14 7.24
N GLU A 39 -4.36 0.04 6.58
CA GLU A 39 -5.75 -0.41 6.40
C GLU A 39 -6.06 -1.60 7.30
N ARG A 40 -7.30 -1.69 7.76
CA ARG A 40 -7.77 -2.78 8.63
C ARG A 40 -9.07 -3.37 8.12
N ILE A 41 -9.05 -4.67 7.88
CA ILE A 41 -10.22 -5.44 7.47
C ILE A 41 -10.57 -6.38 8.61
N GLU A 42 -11.84 -6.39 9.00
CA GLU A 42 -12.36 -7.29 10.02
C GLU A 42 -13.62 -7.99 9.50
N ARG A 43 -13.68 -9.31 9.69
CA ARG A 43 -14.83 -10.15 9.31
C ARG A 43 -15.05 -11.25 10.33
N THR A 44 -16.31 -11.52 10.67
CA THR A 44 -16.71 -12.66 11.51
C THR A 44 -17.32 -13.73 10.62
N ILE A 45 -16.76 -14.92 10.67
CA ILE A 45 -17.10 -16.04 9.79
C ILE A 45 -17.68 -17.17 10.64
N ASN A 46 -18.77 -17.77 10.18
CA ASN A 46 -19.40 -18.92 10.84
C ASN A 46 -18.67 -20.23 10.50
N ALA A 47 -17.39 -20.29 10.86
CA ALA A 47 -16.55 -21.47 10.67
C ALA A 47 -15.56 -21.64 11.83
N PRO A 48 -15.12 -22.89 12.11
CA PRO A 48 -14.06 -23.15 13.07
C PRO A 48 -12.76 -22.45 12.70
N VAL A 49 -11.96 -22.11 13.73
CA VAL A 49 -10.70 -21.37 13.57
C VAL A 49 -9.72 -22.05 12.62
N ASP A 50 -9.60 -23.37 12.68
CA ASP A 50 -8.70 -24.14 11.81
C ASP A 50 -9.07 -24.02 10.32
N THR A 51 -10.37 -23.95 10.02
CA THR A 51 -10.89 -23.75 8.67
C THR A 51 -10.53 -22.36 8.17
N VAL A 52 -10.74 -21.34 8.99
CA VAL A 52 -10.42 -19.95 8.66
C VAL A 52 -8.92 -19.73 8.51
N GLU A 53 -8.10 -20.31 9.39
CA GLU A 53 -6.64 -20.27 9.26
C GLU A 53 -6.14 -20.93 7.98
N SER A 54 -6.71 -22.08 7.63
CA SER A 54 -6.34 -22.81 6.41
C SER A 54 -6.67 -22.00 5.17
N PHE A 55 -7.83 -21.33 5.17
CA PHE A 55 -8.22 -20.40 4.12
C PHE A 55 -7.23 -19.23 4.02
N LEU A 56 -6.90 -18.56 5.12
CA LEU A 56 -5.95 -17.44 5.11
C LEU A 56 -4.58 -17.88 4.59
N LYS A 57 -4.05 -19.02 5.06
CA LYS A 57 -2.79 -19.59 4.54
C LYS A 57 -2.85 -19.83 3.03
N TYR A 58 -3.98 -20.31 2.51
CA TYR A 58 -4.21 -20.46 1.08
C TYR A 58 -4.20 -19.11 0.34
N VAL A 59 -4.94 -18.11 0.82
CA VAL A 59 -5.01 -16.77 0.19
C VAL A 59 -3.63 -16.11 0.12
N PHE A 60 -2.85 -16.16 1.21
CA PHE A 60 -1.49 -15.61 1.25
C PHE A 60 -0.54 -16.37 0.31
N SER A 61 -0.66 -17.69 0.24
CA SER A 61 0.10 -18.52 -0.72
C SER A 61 -0.25 -18.17 -2.18
N LYS A 62 -1.54 -18.00 -2.50
CA LYS A 62 -2.03 -17.56 -3.82
C LYS A 62 -1.42 -16.21 -4.23
N ARG A 63 -1.18 -15.31 -3.26
CA ARG A 63 -0.51 -14.02 -3.46
C ARG A 63 1.02 -14.07 -3.46
N LYS A 64 1.62 -15.27 -3.35
CA LYS A 64 3.07 -15.44 -3.24
C LYS A 64 3.67 -14.60 -2.11
N ALA A 65 2.92 -14.45 -1.02
CA ALA A 65 3.34 -13.69 0.14
C ALA A 65 4.56 -14.38 0.79
N VAL A 66 5.55 -13.57 1.17
CA VAL A 66 6.77 -14.07 1.82
C VAL A 66 6.60 -13.92 3.32
N VAL A 67 6.75 -15.03 4.05
CA VAL A 67 6.66 -15.01 5.52
C VAL A 67 7.82 -14.19 6.09
N GLN A 68 7.50 -13.14 6.85
CA GLN A 68 8.47 -12.35 7.60
C GLN A 68 8.58 -12.84 9.04
N SER A 69 7.44 -13.13 9.67
CA SER A 69 7.38 -13.66 11.03
C SER A 69 6.23 -14.67 11.17
N PRO A 70 6.51 -15.98 11.19
CA PRO A 70 5.49 -17.01 11.36
C PRO A 70 4.69 -16.82 12.66
N ASP A 71 5.37 -16.50 13.75
CA ASP A 71 4.76 -16.37 15.08
C ASP A 71 3.78 -15.20 15.20
N ARG A 72 3.84 -14.25 14.26
CA ARG A 72 2.98 -13.07 14.20
C ARG A 72 2.04 -13.07 13.00
N ASN A 73 2.03 -14.16 12.23
CA ASN A 73 1.32 -14.25 10.95
C ASN A 73 1.59 -13.01 10.07
N GLU A 74 2.85 -12.61 9.97
CA GLU A 74 3.31 -11.41 9.27
C GLU A 74 3.98 -11.79 7.96
N TYR A 75 3.54 -11.14 6.89
CA TYR A 75 3.93 -11.45 5.53
C TYR A 75 4.24 -10.18 4.76
N GLU A 76 5.20 -10.26 3.86
CA GLU A 76 5.42 -9.24 2.84
C GLU A 76 4.72 -9.67 1.54
N VAL A 77 3.93 -8.77 0.96
CA VAL A 77 3.26 -8.99 -0.31
C VAL A 77 3.83 -8.03 -1.35
N VAL A 78 4.39 -8.60 -2.42
CA VAL A 78 4.90 -7.84 -3.57
C VAL A 78 3.91 -7.95 -4.72
N THR A 79 3.42 -6.80 -5.17
CA THR A 79 2.47 -6.69 -6.28
C THR A 79 3.09 -5.89 -7.42
N LYS A 80 2.39 -5.81 -8.55
CA LYS A 80 2.75 -4.88 -9.64
C LYS A 80 2.56 -3.41 -9.25
N LYS A 81 1.88 -3.13 -8.13
CA LYS A 81 1.54 -1.79 -7.62
C LYS A 81 2.50 -1.30 -6.53
N GLY A 82 3.36 -2.19 -6.02
CA GLY A 82 4.29 -1.91 -4.92
C GLY A 82 4.34 -3.04 -3.90
N ARG A 83 4.82 -2.73 -2.70
CA ARG A 83 5.02 -3.66 -1.58
C ARG A 83 4.21 -3.21 -0.37
N ALA A 84 3.67 -4.17 0.37
CA ALA A 84 3.04 -3.95 1.66
C ALA A 84 3.37 -5.07 2.64
N ASP A 85 3.36 -4.71 3.91
CA ASP A 85 3.42 -5.64 5.03
C ASP A 85 1.99 -5.98 5.43
N VAL A 86 1.67 -7.25 5.54
CA VAL A 86 0.33 -7.75 5.84
C VAL A 86 0.40 -8.72 6.99
N ARG A 87 -0.41 -8.47 8.01
CA ARG A 87 -0.54 -9.37 9.17
C ARG A 87 -1.99 -9.74 9.40
N TYR A 88 -2.22 -10.94 9.94
CA TYR A 88 -3.56 -11.34 10.35
C TYR A 88 -3.61 -11.90 11.77
N THR A 89 -4.76 -11.74 12.42
CA THR A 89 -5.08 -12.37 13.69
C THR A 89 -6.44 -13.04 13.58
N VAL A 90 -6.59 -14.19 14.23
CA VAL A 90 -7.86 -14.91 14.33
C VAL A 90 -8.24 -15.10 15.79
N SER A 91 -9.52 -14.99 16.10
CA SER A 91 -10.07 -15.26 17.43
C SER A 91 -11.38 -16.02 17.31
N ALA A 92 -11.52 -17.12 18.05
CA ALA A 92 -12.73 -17.93 18.05
C ALA A 92 -13.64 -17.54 19.22
N GLU A 93 -14.92 -17.35 18.94
CA GLU A 93 -15.95 -17.10 19.93
C GLU A 93 -17.26 -17.80 19.51
N ASN A 94 -17.85 -18.60 20.41
CA ASN A 94 -19.17 -19.22 20.24
C ASN A 94 -19.39 -19.97 18.90
N GLY A 95 -18.36 -20.65 18.39
CA GLY A 95 -18.43 -21.40 17.12
C GLY A 95 -18.22 -20.55 15.86
N THR A 96 -18.03 -19.24 16.03
CA THR A 96 -17.64 -18.29 14.98
C THR A 96 -16.18 -17.87 15.14
N THR A 97 -15.56 -17.43 14.06
CA THR A 97 -14.18 -16.94 14.07
C THR A 97 -14.12 -15.53 13.51
N THR A 98 -13.61 -14.59 14.29
CA THR A 98 -13.29 -13.24 13.83
C THR A 98 -11.87 -13.21 13.29
N THR A 99 -11.73 -12.76 12.05
CA THR A 99 -10.44 -12.50 11.40
C THR A 99 -10.24 -11.00 11.28
N ARG A 100 -9.03 -10.55 11.64
CA ARG A 100 -8.57 -9.19 11.40
C ARG A 100 -7.31 -9.22 10.56
N ILE A 101 -7.32 -8.53 9.43
CA ILE A 101 -6.16 -8.31 8.56
C ILE A 101 -5.75 -6.85 8.68
N VAL A 102 -4.45 -6.61 8.85
CA VAL A 102 -3.86 -5.27 8.87
C VAL A 102 -2.84 -5.20 7.74
N ILE A 103 -2.98 -4.18 6.90
CA ILE A 103 -2.13 -3.95 5.72
C ILE A 103 -1.41 -2.62 5.94
N GLU A 104 -0.09 -2.61 5.83
CA GLU A 104 0.74 -1.43 5.99
C GLU A 104 1.59 -1.23 4.74
N GLY A 105 1.45 -0.07 4.09
CA GLY A 105 2.11 0.18 2.83
C GLY A 105 1.79 1.55 2.25
N TYR A 106 1.97 1.67 0.94
CA TYR A 106 1.72 2.89 0.20
C TYR A 106 0.65 2.67 -0.86
N GLU A 107 -0.12 3.71 -1.16
CA GLU A 107 -0.97 3.71 -2.34
C GLU A 107 -0.13 3.60 -3.63
N PRO A 108 -0.62 2.89 -4.67
CA PRO A 108 -1.93 2.23 -4.78
C PRO A 108 -1.94 0.76 -4.30
N THR A 109 -0.90 0.30 -3.60
CA THR A 109 -0.81 -1.10 -3.15
C THR A 109 -1.79 -1.37 -2.01
N LEU A 110 -1.97 -0.39 -1.13
CA LEU A 110 -2.83 -0.49 0.04
C LEU A 110 -4.29 -0.75 -0.37
N SER A 111 -4.91 0.16 -1.12
CA SER A 111 -6.25 -0.02 -1.69
C SER A 111 -6.42 -1.35 -2.46
N PHE A 112 -5.48 -1.67 -3.35
CA PHE A 112 -5.53 -2.90 -4.14
C PHE A 112 -5.55 -4.17 -3.28
N LEU A 113 -4.73 -4.22 -2.22
CA LEU A 113 -4.70 -5.38 -1.32
C LEU A 113 -5.94 -5.39 -0.43
N SER A 114 -6.41 -4.24 0.02
CA SER A 114 -7.61 -4.15 0.83
C SER A 114 -8.81 -4.74 0.10
N GLU A 115 -9.09 -4.24 -1.12
CA GLU A 115 -10.18 -4.74 -1.97
C GLU A 115 -10.08 -6.26 -2.17
N PHE A 116 -8.88 -6.75 -2.49
CA PHE A 116 -8.66 -8.18 -2.68
C PHE A 116 -8.98 -9.03 -1.44
N PHE A 117 -8.51 -8.61 -0.26
CA PHE A 117 -8.74 -9.38 0.97
C PHE A 117 -10.19 -9.30 1.41
N GLU A 118 -10.87 -8.17 1.19
CA GLU A 118 -12.30 -8.04 1.43
C GLU A 118 -13.09 -9.00 0.54
N GLU A 119 -12.85 -9.00 -0.77
CA GLU A 119 -13.51 -9.90 -1.72
C GLU A 119 -13.32 -11.37 -1.34
N GLU A 120 -12.08 -11.81 -1.09
CA GLU A 120 -11.83 -13.22 -0.75
C GLU A 120 -12.51 -13.61 0.58
N LEU A 121 -12.50 -12.73 1.59
CA LEU A 121 -13.17 -12.99 2.86
C LEU A 121 -14.69 -13.05 2.72
N ASP A 122 -15.27 -12.17 1.91
CA ASP A 122 -16.72 -12.12 1.69
C ASP A 122 -17.19 -13.34 0.89
N GLU A 123 -16.46 -13.74 -0.16
CA GLU A 123 -16.72 -14.97 -0.91
C GLU A 123 -16.63 -16.21 -0.01
N PHE A 124 -15.58 -16.29 0.81
CA PHE A 124 -15.41 -17.42 1.73
C PHE A 124 -16.51 -17.45 2.80
N SER A 125 -16.84 -16.31 3.40
CA SER A 125 -17.92 -16.21 4.40
C SER A 125 -19.26 -16.67 3.83
N ALA A 126 -19.59 -16.26 2.61
CA ALA A 126 -20.80 -16.70 1.92
C ALA A 126 -20.82 -18.22 1.66
N SER A 127 -19.66 -18.85 1.48
CA SER A 127 -19.55 -20.30 1.28
C SER A 127 -19.73 -21.12 2.55
N GLN A 128 -19.76 -20.50 3.73
CA GLN A 128 -19.92 -21.17 5.04
C GLN A 128 -21.35 -21.06 5.61
N GLN A 129 -22.28 -20.44 4.86
CA GLN A 129 -23.69 -20.28 5.24
C GLN A 129 -24.58 -21.43 4.75
#